data_AF-A0A497R0C2-F1
#
_entry.id   AF-A0A497R0C2-F1
#
_cell.length_a   1.000
_cell.length_b   1.000
_cell.length_c   1.000
_cell.angle_alpha   90.00
_cell.angle_beta   90.00
_cell.angle_gamma   90.00
#
_symmetry.space_group_name_H-M   'P 1'
#
loop_
_entity.id
_entity.type
_entity.pdbx_description
1 polymer ?
#
loop_
_entity_poly.entity_id
_entity_poly.type
_entity_poly.pdbx_seq_one_letter_code
_entity_poly.pdbx_strand_id
1 'polypeptide(L)'
;MFVSGGIKKVNDAKNDDNFVAIGQYLLFTKKGYKQIGGYERIKGSIIDDYAFARLVKKEFRSLYYLDCSKLVYTEMYPDSLSHCWSGLKKFLYAGVKITPARRIAVTIVMILWTLLAPLMIILTSLYSDSWGLLGTIVFSYALLLLEFNLYWQNKGSHRWLIYLFFPVQMMMFIVLMLTSLVESTVIKTTTWKGRKYSPDLSAGLDDFESPNPSNELFSAQSQYNQR
;
A
#
# COMPACT_ATOMS: atom_id res chain seq x y z
N MET A 1 -4.98 -2.31 -2.01
CA MET A 1 -4.42 -2.09 -0.67
C MET A 1 -4.42 -0.60 -0.28
N PHE A 2 -4.24 0.36 -1.19
CA PHE A 2 -4.14 1.79 -0.83
C PHE A 2 -5.31 2.69 -1.26
N VAL A 3 -6.09 2.32 -2.28
CA VAL A 3 -7.17 3.19 -2.78
C VAL A 3 -8.51 2.47 -2.77
N SER A 4 -9.49 3.10 -2.13
CA SER A 4 -10.87 2.61 -2.00
C SER A 4 -11.68 2.90 -3.26
N GLY A 5 -11.60 2.04 -4.29
CA GLY A 5 -12.45 2.15 -5.49
C GLY A 5 -11.73 2.03 -6.83
N GLY A 6 -10.48 1.55 -6.84
CA GLY A 6 -9.78 1.15 -8.05
C GLY A 6 -9.26 2.30 -8.91
N ILE A 7 -8.73 1.96 -10.09
CA ILE A 7 -8.05 2.87 -11.02
C ILE A 7 -8.94 4.07 -11.40
N LYS A 8 -10.25 3.85 -11.58
CA LYS A 8 -11.19 4.92 -11.95
C LYS A 8 -11.19 6.07 -10.93
N LYS A 9 -11.15 5.78 -9.63
CA LYS A 9 -11.12 6.83 -8.60
C LYS A 9 -9.77 7.51 -8.49
N VAL A 10 -8.68 6.77 -8.73
CA VAL A 10 -7.32 7.36 -8.80
C VAL A 10 -7.23 8.36 -9.94
N ASN A 11 -7.88 8.06 -11.07
CA ASN A 11 -7.84 8.89 -12.28
C ASN A 11 -8.90 9.99 -12.30
N ASP A 12 -9.81 10.03 -11.31
CA ASP A 12 -10.83 11.07 -11.23
C ASP A 12 -10.22 12.38 -10.75
N ALA A 13 -10.08 13.37 -11.65
CA ALA A 13 -9.53 14.68 -11.32
C ALA A 13 -10.34 15.42 -10.25
N LYS A 14 -11.63 15.13 -10.08
CA LYS A 14 -12.49 15.80 -9.08
C LYS A 14 -12.21 15.33 -7.65
N ASN A 15 -11.58 14.17 -7.48
CA ASN A 15 -11.28 13.59 -6.18
C ASN A 15 -9.78 13.65 -5.88
N ASP A 16 -9.34 14.54 -5.01
CA ASP A 16 -7.93 14.69 -4.61
C ASP A 16 -7.49 13.81 -3.45
N ASP A 17 -8.40 13.08 -2.82
CA ASP A 17 -8.06 12.22 -1.68
C ASP A 17 -7.73 10.79 -2.12
N ASN A 18 -8.02 10.43 -3.37
CA ASN A 18 -7.66 9.15 -3.95
C ASN A 18 -6.46 9.29 -4.89
N PHE A 19 -5.29 8.95 -4.40
CA PHE A 19 -4.06 8.92 -5.17
C PHE A 19 -3.19 7.72 -4.80
N VAL A 20 -2.50 7.19 -5.80
CA VAL A 20 -1.47 6.16 -5.64
C VAL A 20 -0.57 6.22 -6.86
N ALA A 21 0.71 5.99 -6.66
CA ALA A 21 1.65 5.72 -7.72
C ALA A 21 2.61 4.63 -7.28
N ILE A 22 3.29 4.01 -8.24
CA ILE A 22 4.28 2.95 -8.00
C ILE A 22 5.60 3.41 -8.59
N GLY A 23 6.62 3.54 -7.76
CA GLY A 23 7.92 4.11 -8.12
C GLY A 23 8.74 3.29 -9.12
N GLN A 24 8.28 2.09 -9.49
CA GLN A 24 8.88 1.28 -10.55
C GLN A 24 8.75 1.95 -11.92
N TYR A 25 7.66 2.70 -12.15
CA TYR A 25 7.44 3.36 -13.42
C TYR A 25 6.59 4.62 -13.25
N LEU A 26 7.23 5.78 -13.27
CA LEU A 26 6.59 7.09 -13.25
C LEU A 26 7.00 7.87 -14.50
N LEU A 27 6.02 8.45 -15.19
CA LEU A 27 6.25 9.26 -16.37
C LEU A 27 5.76 10.68 -16.13
N PHE A 28 6.62 11.64 -16.46
CA PHE A 28 6.31 13.06 -16.36
C PHE A 28 6.70 13.76 -17.66
N THR A 29 5.93 14.77 -18.06
CA THR A 29 6.43 15.71 -19.07
C THR A 29 7.57 16.53 -18.46
N LYS A 30 8.56 16.92 -19.26
CA LYS A 30 9.68 17.76 -18.78
C LYS A 30 9.18 19.05 -18.11
N LYS A 31 8.14 19.67 -18.67
CA LYS A 31 7.50 20.87 -18.10
C LYS A 31 6.83 20.55 -16.77
N GLY A 32 6.02 19.49 -16.71
CA GLY A 32 5.32 19.07 -15.48
C GLY A 32 6.30 18.73 -14.35
N TYR A 33 7.34 17.95 -14.63
CA TYR A 33 8.34 17.58 -13.63
C TYR A 33 9.05 18.80 -13.02
N LYS A 34 9.38 19.79 -13.85
CA LYS A 34 9.95 21.07 -13.37
C LYS A 34 8.94 21.88 -12.55
N GLN A 35 7.68 21.93 -12.98
CA GLN A 35 6.62 22.67 -12.29
C GLN A 35 6.30 22.09 -10.90
N ILE A 36 6.39 20.76 -10.77
CA ILE A 36 6.22 20.04 -9.50
C ILE A 36 7.43 20.27 -8.55
N GLY A 37 8.56 20.78 -9.07
CA GLY A 37 9.80 20.97 -8.29
C GLY A 37 10.69 19.72 -8.20
N GLY A 38 10.30 18.62 -8.86
CA GLY A 38 11.07 17.37 -8.91
C GLY A 38 11.34 16.74 -7.53
N TYR A 39 12.40 15.94 -7.42
CA TYR A 39 12.77 15.25 -6.17
C TYR A 39 13.16 16.18 -5.02
N GLU A 40 13.58 17.43 -5.30
CA GLU A 40 13.92 18.37 -4.23
C GLU A 40 12.67 18.73 -3.40
N ARG A 41 11.50 18.83 -4.05
CA ARG A 41 10.23 19.15 -3.38
C ARG A 41 9.80 18.09 -2.37
N ILE A 42 10.09 16.82 -2.64
CA ILE A 42 9.70 15.67 -1.78
C ILE A 42 10.88 15.12 -0.97
N LYS A 43 11.94 15.92 -0.82
CA LYS A 43 13.15 15.50 -0.13
C LYS A 43 12.85 15.17 1.32
N GLY A 44 13.35 14.03 1.77
CA GLY A 44 13.10 13.52 3.12
C GLY A 44 11.85 12.65 3.22
N SER A 45 10.99 12.63 2.19
CA SER A 45 9.90 11.65 2.15
C SER A 45 10.46 10.24 2.20
N ILE A 46 9.88 9.43 3.08
CA ILE A 46 10.23 8.02 3.12
C ILE A 46 9.68 7.30 1.90
N ILE A 47 8.59 7.73 1.26
CA ILE A 47 7.96 7.07 0.11
C ILE A 47 7.75 8.07 -1.04
N ASP A 48 8.75 8.16 -1.91
CA ASP A 48 8.84 9.17 -2.97
C ASP A 48 7.66 9.14 -3.96
N ASP A 49 7.24 7.95 -4.38
CA ASP A 49 6.13 7.74 -5.33
C ASP A 49 4.79 8.14 -4.73
N TYR A 50 4.55 7.82 -3.45
CA TYR A 50 3.38 8.31 -2.73
C TYR A 50 3.39 9.83 -2.59
N ALA A 51 4.54 10.43 -2.25
CA ALA A 51 4.68 11.87 -2.12
C ALA A 51 4.41 12.59 -3.45
N PHE A 52 4.97 12.09 -4.57
CA PHE A 52 4.64 12.60 -5.90
C PHE A 52 3.16 12.44 -6.23
N ALA A 53 2.57 11.27 -5.95
CA ALA A 53 1.15 11.04 -6.22
C ALA A 53 0.27 12.04 -5.47
N ARG A 54 0.56 12.25 -4.18
CA ARG A 54 -0.14 13.23 -3.33
C ARG A 54 -0.01 14.65 -3.88
N LEU A 55 1.23 15.07 -4.15
CA LEU A 55 1.57 16.40 -4.64
C LEU A 55 0.89 16.70 -5.98
N VAL A 56 1.04 15.80 -6.95
CA VAL A 56 0.44 15.92 -8.28
C VAL A 56 -1.09 15.97 -8.22
N LYS A 57 -1.67 15.11 -7.36
CA LYS A 57 -3.12 15.05 -7.21
C LYS A 57 -3.68 16.31 -6.55
N LYS A 58 -3.04 16.81 -5.50
CA LYS A 58 -3.50 17.97 -4.72
C LYS A 58 -3.33 19.29 -5.47
N GLU A 59 -2.17 19.54 -6.09
CA GLU A 59 -1.89 20.81 -6.77
C GLU A 59 -2.43 20.87 -8.20
N PHE A 60 -2.23 19.79 -8.97
CA PHE A 60 -2.45 19.82 -10.43
C PHE A 60 -3.68 19.04 -10.87
N ARG A 61 -4.31 18.26 -9.99
CA ARG A 61 -5.45 17.38 -10.30
C ARG A 61 -5.21 16.45 -11.49
N SER A 62 -3.93 16.16 -11.79
CA SER A 62 -3.48 15.53 -13.05
C SER A 62 -2.64 14.28 -12.79
N LEU A 63 -3.25 13.27 -12.15
CA LEU A 63 -2.65 11.96 -11.91
C LEU A 63 -3.40 10.90 -12.72
N TYR A 64 -2.64 10.11 -13.50
CA TYR A 64 -3.17 8.98 -14.26
C TYR A 64 -2.42 7.71 -13.89
N TYR A 65 -3.15 6.76 -13.34
CA TYR A 65 -2.71 5.40 -13.12
C TYR A 65 -3.16 4.52 -14.28
N LEU A 66 -2.23 3.79 -14.87
CA LEU A 66 -2.45 2.89 -15.99
C LEU A 66 -1.93 1.50 -15.63
N ASP A 67 -2.68 0.46 -15.98
CA ASP A 67 -2.18 -0.91 -15.92
C ASP A 67 -1.27 -1.15 -17.13
N CYS A 68 0.04 -1.13 -16.86
CA CYS A 68 1.09 -1.36 -17.86
C CYS A 68 1.69 -2.77 -17.76
N SER A 69 1.02 -3.72 -17.10
CA SER A 69 1.53 -5.09 -16.88
C SER A 69 1.89 -5.86 -18.16
N LYS A 70 1.31 -5.48 -19.31
CA LYS A 70 1.62 -6.04 -20.62
C LYS A 70 2.74 -5.31 -21.38
N LEU A 71 3.19 -4.16 -20.88
CA LEU A 71 4.14 -3.28 -21.56
C LEU A 71 5.49 -3.20 -20.84
N VAL A 72 5.47 -3.25 -19.52
CA VAL A 72 6.67 -3.08 -18.68
C VAL A 72 6.72 -4.18 -17.64
N TYR A 73 7.90 -4.79 -17.50
CA TYR A 73 8.23 -5.74 -16.44
C TYR A 73 9.36 -5.17 -15.59
N THR A 74 9.29 -5.36 -14.28
CA THR A 74 10.34 -4.88 -13.36
C THR A 74 10.55 -5.89 -12.25
N GLU A 75 11.79 -6.33 -12.11
CA GLU A 75 12.24 -7.09 -10.96
C GLU A 75 12.88 -6.14 -9.95
N MET A 76 12.18 -5.86 -8.86
CA MET A 76 12.55 -4.78 -7.94
C MET A 76 13.80 -5.11 -7.10
N TYR A 77 14.02 -6.39 -6.80
CA TYR A 77 15.06 -6.88 -5.89
C TYR A 77 15.68 -8.21 -6.38
N PRO A 78 16.38 -8.22 -7.53
CA PRO A 78 16.89 -9.46 -8.12
C PRO A 78 17.92 -10.18 -7.22
N ASP A 79 18.81 -9.41 -6.57
CA ASP A 79 20.02 -9.98 -5.95
C ASP A 79 20.04 -9.92 -4.42
N SER A 80 18.98 -9.45 -3.75
CA SER A 80 19.03 -9.24 -2.29
C SER A 80 17.68 -9.34 -1.59
N LEU A 81 17.52 -10.43 -0.84
CA LEU A 81 16.41 -10.61 0.10
C LEU A 81 16.41 -9.54 1.19
N SER A 82 17.58 -9.07 1.62
CA SER A 82 17.69 -7.99 2.62
C SER A 82 17.13 -6.66 2.09
N HIS A 83 17.38 -6.35 0.81
CA HIS A 83 16.77 -5.21 0.14
C HIS A 83 15.26 -5.40 -0.05
N CYS A 84 14.82 -6.60 -0.41
CA CYS A 84 13.38 -6.91 -0.49
C CYS A 84 12.69 -6.70 0.85
N TRP A 85 13.24 -7.28 1.92
CA TRP A 85 12.74 -7.14 3.28
C TRP A 85 12.65 -5.68 3.72
N SER A 86 13.74 -4.91 3.56
CA SER A 86 13.76 -3.50 3.95
C SER A 86 12.79 -2.66 3.12
N GLY A 87 12.57 -3.02 1.85
CA GLY A 87 11.64 -2.35 0.95
C GLY A 87 10.19 -2.60 1.33
N LEU A 88 9.86 -3.86 1.63
CA LEU A 88 8.55 -4.26 2.12
C LEU A 88 8.23 -3.60 3.47
N LYS A 89 9.19 -3.53 4.41
CA LYS A 89 9.03 -2.80 5.67
C LYS A 89 8.67 -1.33 5.45
N LYS A 90 9.39 -0.65 4.56
CA LYS A 90 9.12 0.76 4.18
C LYS A 90 7.71 0.89 3.61
N PHE A 91 7.32 0.02 2.68
CA PHE A 91 6.00 0.04 2.08
C PHE A 91 4.86 -0.18 3.09
N LEU A 92 5.04 -1.14 4.01
CA LEU A 92 4.06 -1.42 5.06
C LEU A 92 3.92 -0.27 6.05
N TYR A 93 5.00 0.46 6.34
CA TYR A 93 4.92 1.66 7.18
C TYR A 93 3.88 2.65 6.63
N ALA A 94 3.99 2.98 5.34
CA ALA A 94 3.02 3.84 4.69
C ALA A 94 1.63 3.21 4.67
N GLY A 95 1.53 1.92 4.37
CA GLY A 95 0.28 1.17 4.40
C GLY A 95 -0.49 1.33 5.70
N VAL A 96 0.19 1.14 6.83
CA VAL A 96 -0.44 1.28 8.14
C VAL A 96 -0.87 2.72 8.41
N LYS A 97 -0.04 3.71 8.07
CA LYS A 97 -0.33 5.13 8.34
C LYS A 97 -1.49 5.69 7.52
N ILE A 98 -1.65 5.24 6.27
CA ILE A 98 -2.66 5.75 5.34
C ILE A 98 -3.98 4.96 5.46
N THR A 99 -3.93 3.71 5.94
CA THR A 99 -5.10 2.85 6.01
C THR A 99 -5.96 3.16 7.25
N PRO A 100 -7.29 3.36 7.10
CA PRO A 100 -8.19 3.55 8.23
C PRO A 100 -8.12 2.39 9.25
N ALA A 101 -8.14 2.71 10.54
CA ALA A 101 -8.02 1.73 11.64
C ALA A 101 -9.02 0.56 11.52
N ARG A 102 -10.26 0.81 11.08
CA ARG A 102 -11.26 -0.24 10.84
C ARG A 102 -10.78 -1.30 9.84
N ARG A 103 -10.10 -0.89 8.76
CA ARG A 103 -9.58 -1.83 7.75
C ARG A 103 -8.39 -2.61 8.28
N ILE A 104 -7.55 -1.97 9.09
CA ILE A 104 -6.46 -2.65 9.79
C ILE A 104 -7.02 -3.73 10.70
N ALA A 105 -8.06 -3.43 11.50
CA ALA A 105 -8.71 -4.40 12.37
C ALA A 105 -9.27 -5.60 11.60
N VAL A 106 -10.01 -5.37 10.50
CA VAL A 106 -10.52 -6.46 9.65
C VAL A 106 -9.37 -7.30 9.07
N THR A 107 -8.29 -6.65 8.64
CA THR A 107 -7.11 -7.35 8.11
C THR A 107 -6.48 -8.25 9.17
N ILE A 108 -6.35 -7.76 10.41
CA ILE A 108 -5.83 -8.55 11.54
C ILE A 108 -6.73 -9.76 11.81
N VAL A 109 -8.05 -9.59 11.83
CA VAL A 109 -9.00 -10.71 12.03
C VAL A 109 -8.85 -11.76 10.93
N MET A 110 -8.76 -11.35 9.67
CA MET A 110 -8.56 -12.27 8.54
C MET A 110 -7.23 -13.02 8.64
N ILE A 111 -6.16 -12.33 9.04
CA ILE A 111 -4.84 -12.93 9.25
C ILE A 111 -4.88 -13.96 10.38
N LEU A 112 -5.48 -13.61 11.52
CA LEU A 112 -5.63 -14.53 12.65
C LEU A 112 -6.44 -15.76 12.27
N TRP A 113 -7.56 -15.57 11.56
CA TRP A 113 -8.38 -16.69 11.08
C TRP A 113 -7.58 -17.59 10.12
N THR A 114 -6.77 -17.00 9.23
CA THR A 114 -5.91 -17.76 8.31
C THR A 114 -4.91 -18.66 9.03
N LEU A 115 -4.37 -18.20 10.17
CA LEU A 115 -3.41 -18.96 10.97
C LEU A 115 -4.08 -19.98 11.89
N LEU A 116 -5.22 -19.63 12.48
CA LEU A 116 -5.91 -20.47 13.47
C LEU A 116 -6.79 -21.54 12.83
N ALA A 117 -7.40 -21.28 11.68
CA ALA A 117 -8.34 -22.23 11.05
C ALA A 117 -7.71 -23.60 10.77
N PRO A 118 -6.48 -23.73 10.20
CA PRO A 118 -5.84 -25.04 10.02
C PRO A 118 -5.65 -25.80 11.34
N LEU A 119 -5.23 -25.11 12.40
CA LEU A 119 -5.09 -25.69 13.73
C LEU A 119 -6.44 -26.17 14.28
N MET A 120 -7.48 -25.35 14.14
CA MET A 120 -8.83 -25.69 14.59
C MET A 120 -9.41 -26.87 13.82
N ILE A 121 -9.13 -27.00 12.51
CA ILE A 121 -9.52 -28.16 11.70
C ILE A 121 -8.87 -29.43 12.26
N ILE A 122 -7.56 -29.40 12.52
CA ILE A 122 -6.83 -30.54 13.07
C ILE A 122 -7.36 -30.92 14.45
N LEU A 123 -7.47 -29.96 15.36
CA LEU A 123 -7.95 -30.21 16.72
C LEU A 123 -9.39 -30.73 16.74
N THR A 124 -10.28 -30.13 15.95
CA THR A 124 -11.68 -30.59 15.86
C THR A 124 -11.74 -32.01 15.29
N SER A 125 -10.93 -32.32 14.27
CA SER A 125 -10.88 -33.66 13.67
C SER A 125 -10.32 -34.74 14.61
N LEU A 126 -9.48 -34.38 15.57
CA LEU A 126 -8.85 -35.32 16.51
C LEU A 126 -9.64 -35.49 17.82
N TYR A 127 -10.33 -34.44 18.27
CA TYR A 127 -10.90 -34.38 19.62
C TYR A 127 -12.41 -34.13 19.66
N SER A 128 -13.10 -34.03 18.51
CA SER A 128 -14.54 -33.80 18.45
C SER A 128 -15.23 -34.69 17.42
N ASP A 129 -16.33 -35.32 17.81
CA ASP A 129 -17.19 -36.11 16.90
C ASP A 129 -18.21 -35.23 16.13
N SER A 130 -18.16 -33.90 16.31
CA SER A 130 -19.08 -32.96 15.68
C SER A 130 -18.68 -32.66 14.24
N TRP A 131 -19.16 -33.48 13.31
CA TRP A 131 -19.02 -33.26 11.87
C TRP A 131 -19.57 -31.91 11.40
N GLY A 132 -20.61 -31.39 12.07
CA GLY A 132 -21.18 -30.07 11.76
C GLY A 132 -20.22 -28.92 12.09
N LEU A 133 -19.52 -28.99 13.23
CA LEU A 133 -18.52 -28.01 13.61
C LEU A 133 -17.33 -28.05 12.65
N LEU A 134 -16.80 -29.26 12.38
CA LEU A 134 -15.70 -29.46 11.45
C LEU A 134 -16.05 -28.93 10.05
N GLY A 135 -17.24 -29.29 9.54
CA GLY A 135 -17.74 -28.82 8.25
C GLY A 135 -17.84 -27.29 8.18
N THR A 136 -18.28 -26.64 9.25
CA THR A 136 -18.38 -25.17 9.32
C THR A 136 -17.01 -24.50 9.25
N ILE A 137 -16.01 -25.01 9.98
CA ILE A 137 -14.64 -24.47 9.98
C ILE A 137 -13.99 -24.67 8.60
N VAL A 138 -14.11 -25.88 8.03
CA VAL A 138 -13.58 -26.18 6.69
C VAL A 138 -14.23 -25.30 5.64
N PHE A 139 -15.55 -25.16 5.67
CA PHE A 139 -16.29 -24.35 4.70
C PHE A 139 -15.91 -22.87 4.80
N SER A 140 -15.86 -22.29 6.01
CA SER A 140 -15.45 -20.89 6.20
C SER A 140 -13.99 -20.64 5.81
N TYR A 141 -13.10 -21.60 6.03
CA TYR A 141 -11.71 -21.51 5.54
C TYR A 141 -11.64 -21.57 4.02
N ALA A 142 -12.42 -22.44 3.38
CA ALA A 142 -12.51 -22.53 1.92
C ALA A 142 -13.04 -21.22 1.31
N LEU A 143 -14.04 -20.58 1.94
CA LEU A 143 -14.54 -19.27 1.51
C LEU A 143 -13.46 -18.18 1.60
N LEU A 144 -12.64 -18.18 2.66
CA LEU A 144 -11.53 -17.23 2.78
C LEU A 144 -10.50 -17.44 1.65
N LEU A 145 -10.14 -18.69 1.35
CA LEU A 145 -9.22 -19.00 0.25
C LEU A 145 -9.80 -18.60 -1.12
N LEU A 146 -11.11 -18.78 -1.31
CA LEU A 146 -11.81 -18.35 -2.51
C LEU A 146 -11.81 -16.81 -2.64
N GLU A 147 -12.13 -16.07 -1.58
CA GLU A 147 -12.08 -14.61 -1.58
C GLU A 147 -10.67 -14.10 -1.93
N PHE A 148 -9.66 -14.71 -1.32
CA PHE A 148 -8.27 -14.42 -1.61
C PHE A 148 -7.93 -14.69 -3.09
N ASN A 149 -8.35 -15.84 -3.61
CA ASN A 149 -8.14 -16.20 -5.02
C ASN A 149 -8.81 -15.19 -5.97
N LEU A 150 -10.09 -14.88 -5.76
CA LEU A 150 -10.85 -13.92 -6.58
C LEU A 150 -10.23 -12.52 -6.57
N TYR A 151 -9.67 -12.09 -5.43
CA TYR A 151 -9.01 -10.80 -5.30
C TYR A 151 -7.64 -10.75 -6.00
N TRP A 152 -6.86 -11.83 -5.95
CA TRP A 152 -5.49 -11.86 -6.45
C TRP A 152 -5.34 -12.38 -7.88
N GLN A 153 -6.25 -13.21 -8.39
CA GLN A 153 -6.15 -13.80 -9.73
C GLN A 153 -5.96 -12.77 -10.86
N ASN A 154 -6.45 -11.54 -10.65
CA ASN A 154 -6.35 -10.44 -11.61
C ASN A 154 -5.15 -9.52 -11.37
N LYS A 155 -4.25 -9.84 -10.42
CA LYS A 155 -3.17 -8.94 -9.95
C LYS A 155 -1.76 -9.45 -10.24
N GLY A 156 -1.63 -10.34 -11.21
CA GLY A 156 -0.36 -10.87 -11.69
C GLY A 156 -0.44 -12.37 -11.97
N SER A 157 0.71 -12.95 -12.30
CA SER A 157 0.85 -14.40 -12.43
C SER A 157 1.13 -15.03 -11.06
N HIS A 158 0.26 -15.93 -10.61
CA HIS A 158 0.42 -16.63 -9.34
C HIS A 158 0.56 -18.14 -9.58
N ARG A 159 1.50 -18.79 -8.89
CA ARG A 159 1.63 -20.25 -8.88
C ARG A 159 0.74 -20.84 -7.81
N TRP A 160 0.21 -22.04 -8.03
CA TRP A 160 -0.67 -22.71 -7.07
C TRP A 160 -0.01 -22.89 -5.68
N LEU A 161 1.33 -23.05 -5.65
CA LEU A 161 2.14 -23.13 -4.42
C LEU A 161 1.94 -21.93 -3.48
N ILE A 162 1.60 -20.75 -4.02
CA ILE A 162 1.33 -19.56 -3.21
C ILE A 162 0.12 -19.80 -2.29
N TYR A 163 -0.90 -20.53 -2.75
CA TYR A 163 -2.07 -20.83 -1.93
C TYR A 163 -1.76 -21.91 -0.87
N LEU A 164 -0.89 -22.87 -1.19
CA LEU A 164 -0.47 -23.89 -0.23
C LEU A 164 0.31 -23.29 0.94
N PHE A 165 1.24 -22.37 0.65
CA PHE A 165 2.06 -21.69 1.67
C PHE A 165 1.43 -20.40 2.18
N PHE A 166 0.13 -20.22 2.01
CA PHE A 166 -0.57 -18.99 2.38
C PHE A 166 -0.44 -18.64 3.87
N PRO A 167 -0.58 -19.58 4.84
CA PRO A 167 -0.37 -19.27 6.26
C PRO A 167 1.07 -18.79 6.55
N VAL A 168 2.06 -19.37 5.89
CA VAL A 168 3.47 -18.98 6.03
C VAL A 168 3.70 -17.56 5.51
N GLN A 169 3.10 -17.22 4.36
CA GLN A 169 3.17 -15.86 3.82
C GLN A 169 2.52 -14.83 4.75
N MET A 170 1.39 -15.18 5.37
CA MET A 170 0.74 -14.31 6.35
C MET A 170 1.58 -14.13 7.61
N MET A 171 2.26 -15.17 8.08
CA MET A 171 3.22 -15.05 9.19
C MET A 171 4.35 -14.07 8.84
N MET A 172 4.93 -14.19 7.64
CA MET A 172 5.97 -13.27 7.16
C MET A 172 5.46 -11.83 7.08
N PHE A 173 4.23 -11.64 6.60
CA PHE A 173 3.57 -10.34 6.57
C PHE A 173 3.40 -9.73 7.97
N ILE A 174 3.00 -10.52 8.97
CA ILE A 174 2.90 -10.06 10.37
C ILE A 174 4.27 -9.61 10.90
N VAL A 175 5.31 -10.43 10.69
CA VAL A 175 6.67 -10.08 11.15
C VAL A 175 7.14 -8.79 10.51
N LEU A 176 6.94 -8.63 9.20
CA LEU A 176 7.25 -7.40 8.48
C LEU A 176 6.45 -6.19 9.01
N MET A 177 5.16 -6.36 9.29
CA MET A 177 4.32 -5.29 9.84
C MET A 177 4.78 -4.89 11.24
N LEU A 178 5.03 -5.85 12.14
CA LEU A 178 5.48 -5.59 13.51
C LEU A 178 6.85 -4.91 13.54
N THR A 179 7.80 -5.39 12.71
CA THR A 179 9.12 -4.76 12.61
C THR A 179 9.04 -3.34 12.06
N SER A 180 8.20 -3.10 11.05
CA SER A 180 7.92 -1.77 10.52
C SER A 180 7.30 -0.84 11.58
N LEU A 181 6.34 -1.36 12.36
CA LEU A 181 5.72 -0.63 13.47
C LEU A 181 6.75 -0.24 14.52
N VAL A 182 7.56 -1.18 15.03
CA VAL A 182 8.61 -0.93 16.03
C VAL A 182 9.62 0.09 15.52
N GLU A 183 10.10 -0.05 14.28
CA GLU A 183 11.02 0.92 13.68
C GLU A 183 10.42 2.32 13.61
N SER A 184 9.13 2.41 13.31
CA SER A 184 8.46 3.70 13.16
C SER A 184 8.07 4.38 14.47
N THR A 185 7.62 3.62 15.48
CA THR A 185 7.08 4.17 16.72
C THR A 185 8.13 4.26 17.82
N VAL A 186 9.00 3.25 17.93
CA VAL A 186 10.00 3.14 18.99
C VAL A 186 11.33 3.70 18.53
N ILE A 187 11.86 3.22 17.41
CA ILE A 187 13.21 3.58 16.93
C ILE A 187 13.19 4.93 16.19
N LYS A 188 12.04 5.31 15.62
CA LYS A 188 11.82 6.53 14.83
C LYS A 188 12.83 6.74 13.70
N THR A 189 13.43 5.65 13.23
CA THR A 189 14.45 5.67 12.18
C THR A 189 14.34 4.38 11.39
N THR A 190 14.39 4.47 10.06
CA THR A 190 14.56 3.29 9.20
C THR A 190 15.76 3.47 8.28
N THR A 191 16.43 2.37 7.95
CA THR A 191 17.57 2.35 7.03
C THR A 191 17.15 1.76 5.69
N TRP A 192 17.43 2.49 4.60
CA TRP A 192 17.12 2.08 3.25
C TRP A 192 18.28 2.35 2.30
N LYS A 193 18.83 1.29 1.69
CA LYS A 193 20.01 1.35 0.80
C LYS A 193 21.15 2.21 1.38
N GLY A 194 21.47 1.99 2.65
CA GLY A 194 22.53 2.72 3.37
C GLY A 194 22.17 4.12 3.89
N ARG A 195 20.97 4.65 3.58
CA ARG A 195 20.51 5.96 4.07
C ARG A 195 19.59 5.80 5.26
N LYS A 196 19.69 6.70 6.24
CA LYS A 196 18.76 6.78 7.38
C LYS A 196 17.66 7.78 7.08
N TYR A 197 16.43 7.38 7.35
CA TYR A 197 15.23 8.20 7.20
C TYR A 197 14.53 8.32 8.55
N SER A 198 14.07 9.52 8.89
CA SER A 198 12.96 9.66 9.82
C SER A 198 11.70 9.23 9.08
N PRO A 199 10.90 8.28 9.59
CA PRO A 199 9.73 7.75 8.90
C PRO A 199 8.63 8.82 8.86
N ASP A 200 8.67 9.67 7.85
CA ASP A 200 7.77 10.79 7.64
C ASP A 200 7.14 10.71 6.24
N LEU A 201 5.80 10.72 6.19
CA LEU A 201 5.00 10.70 4.95
C LEU A 201 4.59 12.10 4.50
N SER A 202 4.72 13.10 5.38
CA SER A 202 4.46 14.51 5.13
C SER A 202 5.72 15.30 4.79
N ALA A 203 6.92 14.72 4.91
CA ALA A 203 8.16 15.41 4.58
C ALA A 203 8.14 16.02 3.16
N GLY A 204 8.32 17.35 3.08
CA GLY A 204 8.24 18.12 1.84
C GLY A 204 6.82 18.51 1.40
N LEU A 205 5.81 18.18 2.22
CA LEU A 205 4.38 18.44 1.98
C LEU A 205 3.75 19.28 3.10
N ASP A 206 4.56 19.93 3.93
CA ASP A 206 4.14 20.73 5.09
C ASP A 206 3.17 21.86 4.70
N ASP A 207 3.28 22.35 3.47
CA ASP A 207 2.43 23.40 2.87
C ASP A 207 0.96 22.97 2.68
N PHE A 208 0.65 21.67 2.69
CA PHE A 208 -0.72 21.16 2.59
C PHE A 208 -1.40 20.96 3.94
N GLU A 209 -0.60 20.79 5.00
CA GLU A 209 -1.10 20.49 6.35
C GLU A 209 -1.26 21.78 7.19
N SER A 210 -0.65 22.88 6.72
CA SER A 210 -0.85 24.22 7.25
C SER A 210 -1.74 25.05 6.29
N PRO A 211 -2.72 25.83 6.80
CA PRO A 211 -3.52 26.71 5.94
C PRO A 211 -2.62 27.85 5.43
N ASN A 212 -1.98 27.64 4.28
CA ASN A 212 -1.11 28.62 3.65
C ASN A 212 -1.94 29.56 2.74
N PRO A 213 -1.90 30.89 2.91
CA PRO A 213 -2.64 31.86 2.11
C PRO A 213 -2.29 31.85 0.60
N SER A 214 -1.22 31.16 0.18
CA SER A 214 -0.88 30.96 -1.23
C SER A 214 -1.88 30.06 -1.99
N ASN A 215 -2.59 29.17 -1.31
CA ASN A 215 -3.63 28.32 -1.92
C ASN A 215 -4.90 29.12 -2.31
N GLU A 216 -5.14 30.27 -1.66
CA GLU A 216 -6.19 31.22 -2.07
C GLU A 216 -5.83 31.91 -3.39
N LEU A 217 -4.55 32.16 -3.65
CA LEU A 217 -4.09 32.79 -4.90
C LEU A 217 -4.20 31.85 -6.11
N PHE A 218 -3.90 30.56 -5.94
CA PHE A 218 -4.05 29.56 -7.01
C PHE A 218 -5.51 29.25 -7.32
N SER A 219 -6.37 29.18 -6.29
CA SER A 219 -7.81 29.03 -6.48
C SER A 219 -8.42 30.28 -7.14
N ALA A 220 -8.00 31.49 -6.76
CA ALA A 220 -8.41 32.73 -7.41
C ALA A 220 -7.95 32.84 -8.88
N GLN A 221 -6.72 32.43 -9.21
CA GLN A 221 -6.24 32.41 -10.60
C GLN A 221 -6.93 31.35 -11.46
N SER A 222 -7.29 30.20 -10.88
CA SER A 222 -8.06 29.17 -11.59
C SER A 222 -9.49 29.63 -11.91
N GLN A 223 -10.11 30.42 -11.04
CA GLN A 223 -11.43 31.01 -11.25
C GLN A 223 -11.40 32.20 -12.22
N TYR A 224 -10.31 32.97 -12.23
CA TYR A 224 -10.12 34.07 -13.18
C TYR A 224 -9.97 33.59 -14.62
N ASN A 225 -9.26 32.48 -14.84
CA ASN A 225 -9.05 31.91 -16.18
C ASN A 225 -10.27 31.12 -16.72
N GLN A 226 -11.37 31.04 -15.96
CA GLN A 226 -12.63 30.38 -16.35
C GLN A 226 -13.76 31.38 -16.65
N ARG A 227 -13.48 32.70 -16.59
CA ARG A 227 -14.37 33.77 -17.04
C ARG A 227 -13.84 34.37 -18.34
#